data_AF-A0A5Q4DGE7-F1
#
_entry.id   AF-A0A5Q4DGE7-F1
#
_cell.length_a   1.000
_cell.length_b   1.000
_cell.length_c   1.000
_cell.angle_alpha   90.00
_cell.angle_beta   90.00
_cell.angle_gamma   90.00
#
_symmetry.space_group_name_H-M   'P 1'
#
loop_
_entity.id
_entity.type
_entity.pdbx_description
1 polymer ?
#
loop_
_entity_poly.entity_id
_entity_poly.type
_entity_poly.pdbx_seq_one_letter_code
_entity_poly.pdbx_strand_id
1 'polypeptide(L)'
;MPRPTYIFGHRNPDADAICSALAYADYKRRSCEGEFIAARCGNSNVRIDAILNRFGVELPRFIGDVTPRLRDRMIREPVTVTPEATAAEALDLIDRHDIQVVPVIDPDHRLLGSVSIYQLGQSFLPKAGPARDVRRVETSLDSIARVLDAKRLHLVNERETGPLYIRVAAMDLASFDGLQDREGIPPGQTIIVVGDRLDIQERSIERGVRLLVVSGSCPVNDDILELARKAGVSVLSCGHDSASTAWAIRSAAGVGTIMATEPETFQPEEKLRDVRRRTVTMGPAVFMVTDDDGRLVGIFSRRDILRPGDTRIILVDHNELSQAVPGAEEADIVEVVDHHRLGDLRTQEPILFLNRPVGSTCTIVADLY
;
A
#
# COMPACT_ATOMS: atom_id res chain seq x y z
N MET A 1 0.56 -1.31 22.21
CA MET A 1 -0.26 -0.82 23.34
C MET A 1 -1.29 -1.89 23.68
N PRO A 2 -1.68 -2.06 24.96
CA PRO A 2 -2.76 -2.97 25.32
C PRO A 2 -4.05 -2.56 24.61
N ARG A 3 -4.85 -3.54 24.17
CA ARG A 3 -6.11 -3.28 23.45
C ARG A 3 -7.20 -2.87 24.46
N PRO A 4 -7.90 -1.74 24.27
CA PRO A 4 -9.01 -1.37 25.15
C PRO A 4 -10.12 -2.40 25.07
N THR A 5 -10.69 -2.73 26.22
CA THR A 5 -11.87 -3.57 26.37
C THR A 5 -13.04 -2.70 26.78
N TYR A 6 -14.08 -2.69 25.95
CA TYR A 6 -15.27 -1.88 26.17
C TYR A 6 -16.35 -2.67 26.89
N ILE A 7 -16.98 -2.06 27.88
CA ILE A 7 -17.99 -2.72 28.72
C ILE A 7 -19.34 -2.10 28.42
N PHE A 8 -20.27 -2.92 27.96
CA PHE A 8 -21.59 -2.48 27.49
C PHE A 8 -22.71 -3.16 28.27
N GLY A 9 -23.68 -2.35 28.70
CA GLY A 9 -25.03 -2.84 29.00
C GLY A 9 -25.86 -3.06 27.73
N HIS A 10 -27.15 -3.33 27.88
CA HIS A 10 -28.04 -3.52 26.73
C HIS A 10 -28.32 -2.23 25.94
N ARG A 11 -28.78 -2.40 24.71
CA ARG A 11 -28.99 -1.37 23.68
C ARG A 11 -29.98 -0.28 24.07
N ASN A 12 -30.96 -0.62 24.90
CA ASN A 12 -31.96 0.32 25.42
C ASN A 12 -31.71 0.52 26.92
N PRO A 13 -30.60 1.16 27.30
CA PRO A 13 -30.05 1.04 28.64
C PRO A 13 -31.02 1.56 29.69
N ASP A 14 -31.13 0.80 30.77
CA ASP A 14 -31.71 1.26 32.02
C ASP A 14 -30.61 1.64 33.02
N ALA A 15 -31.01 1.92 34.27
CA ALA A 15 -30.06 2.28 35.30
C ALA A 15 -29.09 1.13 35.64
N ASP A 16 -29.53 -0.13 35.56
CA ASP A 16 -28.67 -1.25 35.92
C ASP A 16 -27.59 -1.46 34.86
N ALA A 17 -27.96 -1.44 33.58
CA ALA A 17 -27.03 -1.50 32.46
C ALA A 17 -25.89 -0.47 32.53
N ILE A 18 -26.24 0.80 32.80
CA ILE A 18 -25.24 1.89 32.88
C ILE A 18 -24.40 1.81 34.15
N CYS A 19 -25.03 1.60 35.31
CA CYS A 19 -24.31 1.54 36.57
C CYS A 19 -23.40 0.31 36.62
N SER A 20 -23.84 -0.83 36.10
CA SER A 20 -23.04 -2.05 35.99
C SER A 20 -21.84 -1.87 35.09
N ALA A 21 -22.00 -1.22 33.93
CA ALA A 21 -20.87 -0.98 33.03
C ALA A 21 -19.81 -0.08 33.70
N LEU A 22 -20.23 0.98 34.40
CA LEU A 22 -19.35 1.86 35.16
C LEU A 22 -18.65 1.14 36.31
N ALA A 23 -19.41 0.44 37.15
CA ALA A 23 -18.91 -0.25 38.33
C ALA A 23 -17.96 -1.41 37.95
N TYR A 24 -18.30 -2.16 36.90
CA TYR A 24 -17.48 -3.27 36.42
C TYR A 24 -16.20 -2.78 35.74
N ALA A 25 -16.25 -1.66 35.00
CA ALA A 25 -15.04 -1.03 34.47
C ALA A 25 -14.09 -0.58 35.59
N ASP A 26 -14.63 -0.03 36.68
CA ASP A 26 -13.81 0.37 37.83
C ASP A 26 -13.23 -0.84 38.57
N TYR A 27 -14.02 -1.90 38.77
CA TYR A 27 -13.55 -3.16 39.35
C TYR A 27 -12.40 -3.75 38.53
N LYS A 28 -12.59 -3.87 37.21
CA LYS A 28 -11.56 -4.41 36.30
C LYS A 28 -10.27 -3.59 36.32
N ARG A 29 -10.37 -2.25 36.35
CA ARG A 29 -9.20 -1.36 36.45
C ARG A 29 -8.41 -1.55 37.76
N ARG A 30 -9.05 -2.02 38.83
CA ARG A 30 -8.39 -2.29 40.12
C ARG A 30 -7.85 -3.72 40.22
N SER A 31 -8.53 -4.67 39.62
CA SER A 31 -8.30 -6.10 39.82
C SER A 31 -7.52 -6.78 38.70
N CYS A 32 -7.36 -6.13 37.54
CA CYS A 32 -6.71 -6.70 36.37
C CYS A 32 -5.80 -5.69 35.68
N GLU A 33 -4.78 -6.18 34.97
CA GLU A 33 -4.00 -5.37 34.04
C GLU A 33 -4.78 -5.21 32.72
N GLY A 34 -4.84 -3.99 32.19
CA GLY A 34 -5.51 -3.69 30.92
C GLY A 34 -6.26 -2.35 30.94
N GLU A 35 -6.75 -1.96 29.77
CA GLU A 35 -7.57 -0.75 29.62
C GLU A 35 -9.04 -1.16 29.52
N PHE A 36 -9.84 -0.83 30.54
CA PHE A 36 -11.26 -1.16 30.61
C PHE A 36 -12.10 0.12 30.65
N ILE A 37 -12.97 0.27 29.64
CA ILE A 37 -13.72 1.51 29.40
C ILE A 37 -15.21 1.19 29.40
N ALA A 38 -15.95 1.83 30.32
CA ALA A 38 -17.42 1.78 30.30
C ALA A 38 -17.96 2.52 29.07
N ALA A 39 -18.88 1.90 28.36
CA ALA A 39 -19.51 2.45 27.18
C ALA A 39 -21.01 2.19 27.16
N ARG A 40 -21.74 3.04 26.42
CA ARG A 40 -23.17 2.87 26.16
C ARG A 40 -23.42 2.87 24.66
N CYS A 41 -24.36 2.05 24.21
CA CYS A 41 -24.80 2.00 22.81
C CYS A 41 -26.23 2.54 22.59
N GLY A 42 -26.88 2.99 23.66
CA GLY A 42 -28.18 3.65 23.64
C GLY A 42 -28.18 5.03 24.33
N ASN A 43 -29.30 5.73 24.21
CA ASN A 43 -29.51 7.03 24.86
C ASN A 43 -29.72 6.86 26.36
N SER A 44 -29.24 7.85 27.14
CA SER A 44 -29.61 7.97 28.55
C SER A 44 -31.09 8.36 28.70
N ASN A 45 -31.58 8.32 29.94
CA ASN A 45 -32.90 8.80 30.31
C ASN A 45 -32.83 9.62 31.60
N VAL A 46 -33.93 10.33 31.92
CA VAL A 46 -34.02 11.23 33.09
C VAL A 46 -33.62 10.54 34.40
N ARG A 47 -33.94 9.25 34.55
CA ARG A 47 -33.60 8.48 35.76
C ARG A 47 -32.11 8.22 35.85
N ILE A 48 -31.48 7.80 34.76
CA ILE A 48 -30.02 7.57 34.68
C ILE A 48 -29.30 8.89 34.96
N ASP A 49 -29.69 9.98 34.30
CA ASP A 49 -29.06 11.29 34.47
C ASP A 49 -29.18 11.79 35.91
N ALA A 50 -30.34 11.62 36.54
CA ALA A 50 -30.54 11.99 37.94
C ALA A 50 -29.64 11.20 38.90
N ILE A 51 -29.46 9.90 38.66
CA ILE A 51 -28.56 9.05 39.46
C ILE A 51 -27.12 9.52 39.29
N LEU A 52 -26.64 9.64 38.05
CA LEU A 52 -25.26 10.02 37.77
C LEU A 52 -24.93 11.43 38.29
N ASN A 53 -25.82 12.40 38.11
CA ASN A 53 -25.67 13.75 38.65
C ASN A 53 -25.63 13.77 40.18
N ARG A 54 -26.44 12.92 40.85
CA ARG A 54 -26.44 12.81 42.32
C ARG A 54 -25.10 12.34 42.86
N PHE A 55 -24.40 11.46 42.15
CA PHE A 55 -23.11 10.90 42.55
C PHE A 55 -21.90 11.58 41.90
N GLY A 56 -22.11 12.60 41.06
CA GLY A 56 -21.03 13.31 40.36
C GLY A 56 -20.25 12.43 39.38
N VAL A 57 -20.92 11.42 38.81
CA VAL A 57 -20.31 10.48 37.86
C VAL A 57 -20.70 10.90 36.44
N GLU A 58 -19.76 10.89 35.51
CA GLU A 58 -20.04 11.19 34.11
C GLU A 58 -20.76 10.04 33.40
N LEU A 59 -21.61 10.39 32.43
CA LEU A 59 -22.26 9.41 31.57
C LEU A 59 -21.22 8.66 30.73
N PRO A 60 -21.31 7.32 30.60
CA PRO A 60 -20.38 6.56 29.76
C PRO A 60 -20.31 7.08 28.32
N ARG A 61 -19.14 6.87 27.71
CA ARG A 61 -18.90 7.19 26.30
C ARG A 61 -19.93 6.49 25.42
N PHE A 62 -20.52 7.24 24.48
CA PHE A 62 -21.40 6.64 23.49
C PHE A 62 -20.59 5.96 22.37
N ILE A 63 -20.86 4.67 22.16
CA ILE A 63 -20.34 3.88 21.05
C ILE A 63 -21.54 3.12 20.46
N GLY A 64 -22.09 3.63 19.36
CA GLY A 64 -23.31 3.11 18.75
C GLY A 64 -23.09 1.92 17.80
N ASP A 65 -21.85 1.62 17.42
CA ASP A 65 -21.48 0.56 16.48
C ASP A 65 -20.04 0.12 16.76
N VAL A 66 -19.83 -1.19 16.92
CA VAL A 66 -18.52 -1.82 17.10
C VAL A 66 -18.14 -2.72 15.91
N THR A 67 -18.91 -2.68 14.82
CA THR A 67 -18.64 -3.42 13.59
C THR A 67 -17.23 -3.09 13.08
N PRO A 68 -16.35 -4.10 12.92
CA PRO A 68 -15.00 -3.88 12.40
C PRO A 68 -15.01 -3.32 10.97
N ARG A 69 -14.22 -2.26 10.73
CA ARG A 69 -14.15 -1.59 9.43
C ARG A 69 -12.77 -1.73 8.80
N LEU A 70 -12.70 -1.52 7.49
CA LEU A 70 -11.45 -1.67 6.74
C LEU A 70 -10.34 -0.72 7.23
N ARG A 71 -10.70 0.51 7.60
CA ARG A 71 -9.77 1.50 8.19
C ARG A 71 -9.03 1.03 9.44
N ASP A 72 -9.54 0.01 10.12
CA ASP A 72 -8.97 -0.58 11.33
C ASP A 72 -7.95 -1.68 11.00
N ARG A 73 -7.87 -2.12 9.74
CA ARG A 73 -6.97 -3.18 9.24
C ARG A 73 -6.00 -2.74 8.15
N MET A 74 -6.33 -1.68 7.43
CA MET A 74 -5.47 -1.20 6.35
C MET A 74 -4.15 -0.64 6.87
N ILE A 75 -3.11 -0.80 6.05
CA ILE A 75 -1.86 -0.07 6.19
C ILE A 75 -2.11 1.34 5.66
N ARG A 76 -1.91 2.33 6.53
CA ARG A 76 -2.02 3.75 6.19
C ARG A 76 -0.71 4.24 5.61
N GLU A 77 -0.78 5.29 4.81
CA GLU A 77 0.40 5.94 4.20
C GLU A 77 1.32 4.92 3.50
N PRO A 78 0.78 4.17 2.52
CA PRO A 78 1.58 3.20 1.78
C PRO A 78 2.70 3.91 1.01
N VAL A 79 3.79 3.17 0.76
CA VAL A 79 4.84 3.62 -0.18
C VAL A 79 4.23 3.69 -1.57
N THR A 80 4.40 4.81 -2.26
CA THR A 80 3.83 5.06 -3.59
C THR A 80 4.87 5.57 -4.59
N VAL A 81 4.53 5.53 -5.88
CA VAL A 81 5.30 6.14 -6.96
C VAL A 81 4.41 7.00 -7.85
N THR A 82 5.01 7.85 -8.69
CA THR A 82 4.31 8.57 -9.76
C THR A 82 4.48 7.85 -11.10
N PRO A 83 3.70 8.16 -12.14
CA PRO A 83 3.85 7.55 -13.47
C PRO A 83 5.24 7.73 -14.10
N GLU A 84 5.95 8.79 -13.73
CA GLU A 84 7.29 9.14 -14.23
C GLU A 84 8.42 8.40 -13.50
N ALA A 85 8.11 7.74 -12.37
CA ALA A 85 9.04 6.84 -11.72
C ALA A 85 9.44 5.71 -12.68
N THR A 86 10.66 5.23 -12.55
CA THR A 86 11.19 4.14 -13.37
C THR A 86 10.85 2.79 -12.78
N ALA A 87 10.83 1.75 -13.61
CA ALA A 87 10.70 0.37 -13.15
C ALA A 87 11.79 -0.01 -12.14
N ALA A 88 13.01 0.52 -12.29
CA ALA A 88 14.10 0.35 -11.32
C ALA A 88 13.76 0.91 -9.95
N GLU A 89 13.26 2.15 -9.89
CA GLU A 89 12.86 2.81 -8.64
C GLU A 89 11.71 2.06 -7.96
N ALA A 90 10.72 1.59 -8.74
CA ALA A 90 9.63 0.78 -8.21
C ALA A 90 10.11 -0.59 -7.67
N LEU A 91 11.03 -1.25 -8.36
CA LEU A 91 11.64 -2.51 -7.90
C LEU A 91 12.46 -2.32 -6.61
N ASP A 92 13.21 -1.23 -6.52
CA ASP A 92 14.00 -0.89 -5.33
C ASP A 92 13.10 -0.61 -4.12
N LEU A 93 11.95 0.05 -4.31
CA LEU A 93 10.95 0.19 -3.25
C LEU A 93 10.34 -1.15 -2.81
N ILE A 94 10.07 -2.04 -3.78
CA ILE A 94 9.58 -3.40 -3.50
C ILE A 94 10.56 -4.18 -2.62
N ASP A 95 11.85 -4.14 -2.96
CA ASP A 95 12.90 -4.84 -2.22
C ASP A 95 13.13 -4.21 -0.84
N ARG A 96 13.28 -2.89 -0.77
CA ARG A 96 13.56 -2.17 0.49
C ARG A 96 12.44 -2.27 1.52
N HIS A 97 11.18 -2.36 1.07
CA HIS A 97 10.02 -2.41 1.95
C HIS A 97 9.39 -3.81 2.09
N ASP A 98 9.95 -4.83 1.42
CA ASP A 98 9.42 -6.21 1.40
C ASP A 98 7.92 -6.27 1.02
N ILE A 99 7.54 -5.53 -0.04
CA ILE A 99 6.17 -5.40 -0.53
C ILE A 99 6.02 -5.95 -1.95
N GLN A 100 4.84 -6.42 -2.33
CA GLN A 100 4.62 -7.04 -3.65
C GLN A 100 4.03 -6.10 -4.70
N VAL A 101 3.42 -5.00 -4.25
CA VAL A 101 2.67 -4.05 -5.07
C VAL A 101 2.94 -2.65 -4.58
N VAL A 102 3.16 -1.73 -5.52
CA VAL A 102 3.32 -0.30 -5.27
C VAL A 102 2.18 0.45 -5.97
N PRO A 103 1.36 1.24 -5.24
CA PRO A 103 0.37 2.12 -5.83
C PRO A 103 1.02 3.25 -6.64
N VAL A 104 0.39 3.62 -7.74
CA VAL A 104 0.80 4.75 -8.59
C VAL A 104 -0.20 5.88 -8.41
N ILE A 105 0.28 7.06 -8.02
CA ILE A 105 -0.55 8.22 -7.70
C ILE A 105 -0.15 9.45 -8.54
N ASP A 106 -1.09 10.37 -8.68
CA ASP A 106 -0.83 11.71 -9.22
C ASP A 106 -0.34 12.68 -8.11
N PRO A 107 0.05 13.93 -8.46
CA PRO A 107 0.45 14.94 -7.47
C PRO A 107 -0.63 15.33 -6.45
N ASP A 108 -1.91 15.06 -6.72
CA ASP A 108 -3.05 15.33 -5.84
C ASP A 108 -3.42 14.11 -4.96
N HIS A 109 -2.54 13.09 -4.93
CA HIS A 109 -2.70 11.80 -4.24
C HIS A 109 -3.83 10.91 -4.77
N ARG A 110 -4.33 11.16 -5.99
CA ARG A 110 -5.33 10.30 -6.62
C ARG A 110 -4.69 9.04 -7.14
N LEU A 111 -5.37 7.92 -6.93
CA LEU A 111 -4.92 6.61 -7.40
C LEU A 111 -5.09 6.52 -8.92
N LEU A 112 -3.97 6.37 -9.64
CA LEU A 112 -3.96 6.16 -11.09
C LEU A 112 -3.90 4.68 -11.45
N GLY A 113 -3.19 3.90 -10.64
CA GLY A 113 -2.90 2.51 -10.95
C GLY A 113 -2.11 1.80 -9.87
N SER A 114 -1.63 0.61 -10.21
CA SER A 114 -0.70 -0.13 -9.36
C SER A 114 0.28 -0.94 -10.19
N VAL A 115 1.47 -1.15 -9.64
CA VAL A 115 2.48 -1.99 -10.27
C VAL A 115 2.94 -3.07 -9.30
N SER A 116 2.91 -4.32 -9.75
CA SER A 116 3.38 -5.48 -9.00
C SER A 116 4.77 -5.92 -9.46
N ILE A 117 5.47 -6.67 -8.59
CA ILE A 117 6.72 -7.33 -8.96
C ILE A 117 6.58 -8.21 -10.21
N TYR A 118 5.41 -8.82 -10.40
CA TYR A 118 5.10 -9.63 -11.58
C TYR A 118 5.07 -8.79 -12.87
N GLN A 119 4.37 -7.65 -12.84
CA GLN A 119 4.30 -6.74 -14.00
C GLN A 119 5.66 -6.14 -14.35
N LEU A 120 6.42 -5.73 -13.32
CA LEU A 120 7.79 -5.26 -13.51
C LEU A 120 8.64 -6.37 -14.13
N GLY A 121 8.61 -7.59 -13.56
CA GLY A 121 9.30 -8.76 -14.11
C GLY A 121 8.98 -9.03 -15.59
N GLN A 122 7.71 -8.93 -15.98
CA GLN A 122 7.30 -9.10 -17.37
C GLN A 122 7.85 -8.04 -18.33
N SER A 123 8.15 -6.82 -17.86
CA SER A 123 8.82 -5.80 -18.70
C SER A 123 10.29 -6.14 -18.99
N PHE A 124 10.94 -6.94 -18.13
CA PHE A 124 12.32 -7.39 -18.32
C PHE A 124 12.44 -8.64 -19.18
N LEU A 125 11.44 -9.51 -19.13
CA LEU A 125 11.48 -10.77 -19.86
C LEU A 125 11.28 -10.53 -21.37
N PRO A 126 12.20 -11.01 -22.23
CA PRO A 126 12.02 -10.93 -23.66
C PRO A 126 10.78 -11.74 -24.06
N LYS A 127 9.79 -11.07 -24.66
CA LYS A 127 8.64 -11.75 -25.26
C LYS A 127 9.07 -12.41 -26.56
N ALA A 128 8.48 -13.56 -26.90
CA ALA A 128 8.73 -14.22 -28.18
C ALA A 128 8.35 -13.26 -29.34
N GLY A 129 9.34 -12.86 -30.13
CA GLY A 129 9.18 -11.83 -31.17
C GLY A 129 10.50 -11.51 -31.87
N PRO A 130 10.50 -10.61 -32.88
CA PRO A 130 11.72 -10.19 -33.56
C PRO A 130 12.69 -9.50 -32.58
N ALA A 131 14.00 -9.70 -32.78
CA ALA A 131 15.05 -9.23 -31.85
C ALA A 131 15.00 -7.72 -31.52
N ARG A 132 14.41 -6.91 -32.41
CA ARG A 132 14.15 -5.48 -32.21
C ARG A 132 13.25 -5.17 -31.00
N ASP A 133 12.28 -6.03 -30.72
CA ASP A 133 11.30 -5.80 -29.64
C ASP A 133 11.91 -6.10 -28.26
N VAL A 134 12.97 -6.91 -28.23
CA VAL A 134 13.73 -7.22 -27.00
C VAL A 134 14.58 -6.03 -26.52
N ARG A 135 14.97 -5.16 -27.45
CA ARG A 135 15.86 -4.01 -27.20
C ARG A 135 15.13 -2.68 -27.08
N ARG A 136 13.80 -2.69 -27.19
CA ARG A 136 12.96 -1.50 -27.10
C ARG A 136 12.65 -1.18 -25.64
N VAL A 137 12.72 0.10 -25.30
CA VAL A 137 12.27 0.66 -24.01
C VAL A 137 11.53 1.97 -24.29
N GLU A 138 10.47 2.27 -23.53
CA GLU A 138 9.76 3.53 -23.63
C GLU A 138 10.10 4.40 -22.41
N THR A 139 10.92 5.42 -22.62
CA THR A 139 11.50 6.21 -21.53
C THR A 139 12.06 7.55 -22.04
N SER A 140 12.59 8.35 -21.12
CA SER A 140 13.30 9.61 -21.38
C SER A 140 14.80 9.46 -21.07
N LEU A 141 15.61 10.41 -21.55
CA LEU A 141 17.05 10.41 -21.26
C LEU A 141 17.32 10.73 -19.79
N ASP A 142 16.47 11.55 -19.17
CA ASP A 142 16.53 11.83 -17.74
C ASP A 142 16.38 10.56 -16.89
N SER A 143 15.38 9.73 -17.18
CA SER A 143 15.16 8.45 -16.49
C SER A 143 16.32 7.49 -16.69
N ILE A 144 16.90 7.43 -17.90
CA ILE A 144 18.11 6.63 -18.16
C ILE A 144 19.28 7.13 -17.32
N ALA A 145 19.50 8.45 -17.27
CA ALA A 145 20.59 9.02 -16.49
C ALA A 145 20.44 8.74 -14.99
N ARG A 146 19.21 8.80 -14.45
CA ARG A 146 18.91 8.45 -13.04
C ARG A 146 19.22 6.98 -12.74
N VAL A 147 18.73 6.05 -13.57
CA VAL A 147 18.92 4.60 -13.36
C VAL A 147 20.38 4.17 -13.48
N LEU A 148 21.15 4.82 -14.34
CA LEU A 148 22.57 4.52 -14.53
C LEU A 148 23.49 5.24 -13.52
N ASP A 149 22.96 6.12 -12.67
CA ASP A 149 23.74 7.12 -11.91
C ASP A 149 24.79 7.81 -12.81
N ALA A 150 24.35 8.20 -14.01
CA ALA A 150 25.25 8.63 -15.07
C ALA A 150 25.64 10.10 -14.95
N LYS A 151 26.90 10.41 -15.28
CA LYS A 151 27.35 11.78 -15.54
C LYS A 151 26.70 12.29 -16.82
N ARG A 152 25.99 13.42 -16.70
CA ARG A 152 25.32 14.12 -17.79
C ARG A 152 26.31 15.04 -18.50
N LEU A 153 26.91 14.58 -19.60
CA LEU A 153 27.95 15.34 -20.31
C LEU A 153 27.35 16.34 -21.30
N HIS A 154 26.34 15.91 -22.06
CA HIS A 154 25.54 16.76 -22.93
C HIS A 154 24.17 16.10 -23.14
N LEU A 155 23.07 16.84 -22.97
CA LEU A 155 21.73 16.29 -23.17
C LEU A 155 20.88 17.25 -23.99
N VAL A 156 20.07 16.70 -24.89
CA VAL A 156 19.14 17.43 -25.76
C VAL A 156 17.75 16.83 -25.57
N ASN A 157 16.75 17.66 -25.26
CA ASN A 157 15.37 17.25 -24.96
C ASN A 157 15.29 16.10 -23.94
N GLU A 158 16.00 16.23 -22.81
CA GLU A 158 16.23 15.10 -21.89
C GLU A 158 14.94 14.48 -21.30
N ARG A 159 13.88 15.29 -21.17
CA ARG A 159 12.59 14.88 -20.59
C ARG A 159 11.59 14.32 -21.61
N GLU A 160 11.93 14.38 -22.90
CA GLU A 160 11.07 13.84 -23.96
C GLU A 160 11.02 12.31 -23.86
N THR A 161 9.83 11.78 -23.63
CA THR A 161 9.56 10.34 -23.56
C THR A 161 9.21 9.78 -24.93
N GLY A 162 9.73 8.61 -25.25
CA GLY A 162 9.39 7.91 -26.47
C GLY A 162 10.03 6.53 -26.57
N PRO A 163 9.78 5.79 -27.67
CA PRO A 163 10.40 4.49 -27.91
C PRO A 163 11.88 4.68 -28.26
N LEU A 164 12.75 4.02 -27.49
CA LEU A 164 14.19 4.00 -27.69
C LEU A 164 14.69 2.56 -27.86
N TYR A 165 15.72 2.38 -28.67
CA TYR A 165 16.28 1.06 -29.00
C TYR A 165 17.74 0.97 -28.59
N ILE A 166 18.02 0.02 -27.68
CA ILE A 166 19.33 -0.15 -27.07
C ILE A 166 20.22 -1.02 -27.97
N ARG A 167 21.44 -0.58 -28.22
CA ARG A 167 22.44 -1.33 -28.98
C ARG A 167 23.79 -1.29 -28.28
N VAL A 168 24.39 -2.46 -28.10
CA VAL A 168 25.74 -2.59 -27.56
C VAL A 168 26.71 -2.70 -28.72
N ALA A 169 27.62 -1.73 -28.84
CA ALA A 169 28.61 -1.69 -29.91
C ALA A 169 29.83 -2.55 -29.54
N ALA A 170 29.69 -3.86 -29.69
CA ALA A 170 30.77 -4.83 -29.46
C ALA A 170 31.51 -5.26 -30.75
N MET A 171 31.01 -4.88 -31.93
CA MET A 171 31.52 -5.31 -33.25
C MET A 171 32.35 -4.22 -33.93
N ASP A 172 33.09 -4.57 -34.98
CA ASP A 172 33.84 -3.58 -35.77
C ASP A 172 32.93 -2.54 -36.47
N LEU A 173 33.54 -1.45 -36.95
CA LEU A 173 32.83 -0.31 -37.53
C LEU A 173 32.00 -0.68 -38.77
N ALA A 174 32.51 -1.58 -39.62
CA ALA A 174 31.82 -2.00 -40.85
C ALA A 174 30.57 -2.84 -40.54
N SER A 175 30.66 -3.72 -39.54
CA SER A 175 29.54 -4.53 -39.07
C SER A 175 28.50 -3.70 -38.32
N PHE A 176 28.95 -2.65 -37.63
CA PHE A 176 28.08 -1.70 -36.92
C PHE A 176 27.13 -0.97 -37.87
N ASP A 177 27.67 -0.42 -38.97
CA ASP A 177 26.89 0.27 -40.01
C ASP A 177 25.85 -0.66 -40.67
N GLY A 178 26.28 -1.86 -41.08
CA GLY A 178 25.40 -2.82 -41.77
C GLY A 178 24.24 -3.37 -40.90
N LEU A 179 24.38 -3.41 -39.58
CA LEU A 179 23.33 -3.86 -38.66
C LEU A 179 22.27 -2.76 -38.40
N GLN A 180 22.66 -1.50 -38.44
CA GLN A 180 21.74 -0.38 -38.26
C GLN A 180 20.78 -0.22 -39.42
N ASP A 181 21.30 -0.36 -40.63
CA ASP A 181 20.51 -0.18 -41.84
C ASP A 181 19.55 -1.37 -42.08
N ARG A 182 19.85 -2.55 -41.53
CA ARG A 182 19.04 -3.77 -41.67
C ARG A 182 17.77 -3.81 -40.82
N GLU A 183 17.77 -3.17 -39.65
CA GLU A 183 16.62 -3.21 -38.72
C GLU A 183 15.63 -2.06 -38.93
N GLY A 184 15.99 -1.05 -39.74
CA GLY A 184 15.11 0.08 -40.09
C GLY A 184 14.79 1.01 -38.92
N ILE A 185 15.60 1.02 -37.86
CA ILE A 185 15.38 1.86 -36.67
C ILE A 185 15.96 3.25 -36.94
N PRO A 186 15.18 4.34 -36.75
CA PRO A 186 15.68 5.69 -36.92
C PRO A 186 16.86 6.00 -35.98
N PRO A 187 17.91 6.69 -36.45
CA PRO A 187 19.01 7.11 -35.58
C PRO A 187 18.53 7.93 -34.37
N GLY A 188 17.58 8.84 -34.56
CA GLY A 188 16.98 9.66 -33.49
C GLY A 188 16.18 8.87 -32.43
N GLN A 189 16.04 7.55 -32.55
CA GLN A 189 15.48 6.65 -31.52
C GLN A 189 16.50 5.63 -31.02
N THR A 190 17.74 5.69 -31.49
CA THR A 190 18.78 4.70 -31.18
C THR A 190 19.61 5.15 -29.99
N ILE A 191 19.84 4.23 -29.04
CA ILE A 191 20.81 4.37 -27.95
C ILE A 191 22.01 3.47 -28.26
N ILE A 192 23.21 4.03 -28.28
CA ILE A 192 24.45 3.28 -28.44
C ILE A 192 25.17 3.20 -27.11
N VAL A 193 25.46 1.99 -26.65
CA VAL A 193 26.32 1.70 -25.50
C VAL A 193 27.68 1.26 -26.02
N VAL A 194 28.73 1.99 -25.66
CA VAL A 194 30.11 1.75 -26.10
C VAL A 194 31.09 1.99 -24.96
N GLY A 195 32.27 1.35 -25.00
CA GLY A 195 33.39 1.66 -24.12
C GLY A 195 34.24 2.82 -24.63
N ASP A 196 35.56 2.62 -24.66
CA ASP A 196 36.60 3.59 -25.06
C ASP A 196 36.86 3.67 -26.58
N ARG A 197 36.04 2.99 -27.40
CA ARG A 197 36.19 2.97 -28.85
C ARG A 197 35.76 4.27 -29.51
N LEU A 198 36.73 5.15 -29.75
CA LEU A 198 36.55 6.48 -30.35
C LEU A 198 35.90 6.43 -31.74
N ASP A 199 36.30 5.47 -32.59
CA ASP A 199 35.76 5.28 -33.94
C ASP A 199 34.23 5.07 -33.93
N ILE A 200 33.73 4.30 -32.96
CA ILE A 200 32.29 4.07 -32.78
C ILE A 200 31.60 5.28 -32.15
N GLN A 201 32.25 5.98 -31.22
CA GLN A 201 31.69 7.19 -30.60
C GLN A 201 31.46 8.27 -31.65
N GLU A 202 32.47 8.58 -32.47
CA GLU A 202 32.39 9.54 -33.58
C GLU A 202 31.28 9.15 -34.55
N ARG A 203 31.30 7.89 -35.01
CA ARG A 203 30.32 7.42 -35.99
C ARG A 203 28.88 7.48 -35.48
N SER A 204 28.67 7.19 -34.20
CA SER A 204 27.35 7.27 -33.58
C SER A 204 26.83 8.71 -33.58
N ILE A 205 27.71 9.68 -33.30
CA ILE A 205 27.36 11.10 -33.31
C ILE A 205 27.06 11.59 -34.73
N GLU A 206 27.88 11.22 -35.72
CA GLU A 206 27.65 11.57 -37.13
C GLU A 206 26.30 11.05 -37.66
N ARG A 207 25.92 9.84 -37.26
CA ARG A 207 24.62 9.25 -37.62
C ARG A 207 23.44 9.92 -36.93
N GLY A 208 23.67 10.80 -35.94
CA GLY A 208 22.62 11.51 -35.22
C GLY A 208 21.82 10.61 -34.29
N VAL A 209 22.49 9.70 -33.56
CA VAL A 209 21.81 8.84 -32.60
C VAL A 209 21.14 9.65 -31.48
N ARG A 210 20.11 9.09 -30.84
CA ARG A 210 19.42 9.77 -29.75
C ARG A 210 20.31 9.99 -28.53
N LEU A 211 21.08 8.95 -28.19
CA LEU A 211 21.92 8.91 -27.01
C LEU A 211 23.15 8.01 -27.23
N LEU A 212 24.32 8.53 -26.91
CA LEU A 212 25.56 7.79 -26.75
C LEU A 212 25.86 7.60 -25.25
N VAL A 213 26.03 6.36 -24.81
CA VAL A 213 26.40 6.02 -23.44
C VAL A 213 27.80 5.43 -23.43
N VAL A 214 28.74 6.16 -22.83
CA VAL A 214 30.11 5.70 -22.61
C VAL A 214 30.17 4.94 -21.28
N SER A 215 30.30 3.62 -21.39
CA SER A 215 30.30 2.64 -20.30
C SER A 215 31.71 2.39 -19.74
N GLY A 216 31.80 1.80 -18.54
CA GLY A 216 33.05 1.35 -17.93
C GLY A 216 33.92 2.45 -17.32
N SER A 217 33.35 3.60 -16.97
CA SER A 217 34.10 4.78 -16.50
C SER A 217 35.17 5.29 -17.47
N CYS A 218 35.06 4.95 -18.77
CA CYS A 218 35.99 5.45 -19.77
C CYS A 218 35.88 6.97 -19.90
N PRO A 219 37.01 7.69 -20.06
CA PRO A 219 36.99 9.13 -20.30
C PRO A 219 36.35 9.42 -21.66
N VAL A 220 35.66 10.55 -21.75
CA VAL A 220 35.11 11.07 -23.01
C VAL A 220 35.95 12.26 -23.42
N ASN A 221 36.57 12.18 -24.59
CA ASN A 221 37.43 13.25 -25.10
C ASN A 221 36.62 14.52 -25.39
N ASP A 222 37.24 15.69 -25.18
CA ASP A 222 36.59 16.98 -25.43
C ASP A 222 36.15 17.14 -26.89
N ASP A 223 36.92 16.60 -27.84
CA ASP A 223 36.58 16.60 -29.28
C ASP A 223 35.27 15.86 -29.56
N ILE A 224 35.03 14.74 -28.87
CA ILE A 224 33.78 13.96 -28.96
C ILE A 224 32.61 14.77 -28.41
N LEU A 225 32.81 15.47 -27.29
CA LEU A 225 31.78 16.31 -26.69
C LEU A 225 31.45 17.53 -27.56
N GLU A 226 32.45 18.13 -28.20
CA GLU A 226 32.24 19.23 -29.13
C GLU A 226 31.49 18.76 -30.37
N LEU A 227 31.85 17.60 -30.92
CA LEU A 227 31.15 16.97 -32.03
C LEU A 227 29.69 16.68 -31.67
N ALA A 228 29.45 16.11 -30.48
CA ALA A 228 28.10 15.81 -29.99
C ALA A 228 27.25 17.07 -29.86
N ARG A 229 27.81 18.17 -29.32
CA ARG A 229 27.12 19.47 -29.22
C ARG A 229 26.75 20.04 -30.59
N LYS A 230 27.66 19.95 -31.57
CA LYS A 230 27.41 20.41 -32.94
C LYS A 230 26.33 19.58 -33.64
N ALA A 231 26.32 18.27 -33.42
CA ALA A 231 25.35 17.35 -34.00
C ALA A 231 24.01 17.28 -33.24
N GLY A 232 23.93 17.83 -32.02
CA GLY A 232 22.75 17.75 -31.15
C GLY A 232 22.50 16.35 -30.57
N VAL A 233 23.55 15.55 -30.40
CA VAL A 233 23.48 14.17 -29.91
C VAL A 233 23.74 14.15 -28.41
N SER A 234 22.87 13.47 -27.64
CA SER A 234 23.06 13.37 -26.19
C SER A 234 24.17 12.39 -25.82
N VAL A 235 24.95 12.70 -24.80
CA VAL A 235 26.06 11.88 -24.29
C VAL A 235 25.97 11.73 -22.77
N LEU A 236 25.98 10.48 -22.32
CA LEU A 236 26.07 10.08 -20.91
C LEU A 236 27.33 9.26 -20.68
N SER A 237 27.87 9.30 -19.46
CA SER A 237 28.94 8.41 -19.01
C SER A 237 28.56 7.74 -17.71
N CYS A 238 28.78 6.43 -17.59
CA CYS A 238 28.46 5.66 -16.39
C CYS A 238 29.57 4.65 -16.03
N GLY A 239 29.55 4.17 -14.79
CA GLY A 239 30.54 3.22 -14.28
C GLY A 239 30.28 1.76 -14.63
N HIS A 240 29.07 1.44 -15.09
CA HIS A 240 28.68 0.06 -15.42
C HIS A 240 29.36 -0.40 -16.71
N ASP A 241 29.65 -1.70 -16.85
CA ASP A 241 30.09 -2.28 -18.12
C ASP A 241 28.96 -2.23 -19.18
N SER A 242 29.28 -2.52 -20.44
CA SER A 242 28.31 -2.38 -21.52
C SER A 242 27.09 -3.29 -21.41
N ALA A 243 27.24 -4.51 -20.87
CA ALA A 243 26.12 -5.43 -20.68
C ALA A 243 25.22 -4.98 -19.52
N SER A 244 25.81 -4.64 -18.38
CA SER A 244 25.09 -4.11 -17.21
C SER A 244 24.39 -2.78 -17.54
N THR A 245 25.03 -1.91 -18.32
CA THR A 245 24.44 -0.66 -18.82
C THR A 245 23.22 -0.94 -19.67
N ALA A 246 23.33 -1.83 -20.66
CA ALA A 246 22.20 -2.18 -21.52
C ALA A 246 21.03 -2.77 -20.73
N TRP A 247 21.31 -3.59 -19.71
CA TRP A 247 20.30 -4.15 -18.83
C TRP A 247 19.63 -3.09 -17.96
N ALA A 248 20.42 -2.21 -17.34
CA ALA A 248 19.93 -1.11 -16.51
C ALA A 248 19.05 -0.14 -17.31
N ILE A 249 19.42 0.23 -18.54
CA ILE A 249 18.58 1.09 -19.40
C ILE A 249 17.17 0.52 -19.59
N ARG A 250 17.01 -0.81 -19.64
CA ARG A 250 15.66 -1.43 -19.75
C ARG A 250 14.81 -1.19 -18.52
N SER A 251 15.43 -1.09 -17.34
CA SER A 251 14.74 -0.75 -16.08
C SER A 251 14.35 0.73 -15.98
N ALA A 252 14.78 1.58 -16.91
CA ALA A 252 14.38 2.98 -16.98
C ALA A 252 12.97 3.19 -17.57
N ALA A 253 12.27 2.13 -17.99
CA ALA A 253 10.89 2.22 -18.45
C ALA A 253 10.01 2.92 -17.40
N GLY A 254 9.18 3.87 -17.84
CA GLY A 254 8.28 4.59 -16.94
C GLY A 254 7.17 3.69 -16.40
N VAL A 255 6.91 3.75 -15.10
CA VAL A 255 5.90 2.95 -14.40
C VAL A 255 4.52 3.16 -15.03
N GLY A 256 4.20 4.38 -15.48
CA GLY A 256 2.93 4.68 -16.14
C GLY A 256 2.63 3.81 -17.38
N THR A 257 3.66 3.29 -18.05
CA THR A 257 3.49 2.39 -19.22
C THR A 257 3.32 0.91 -18.86
N ILE A 258 3.63 0.55 -17.61
CA ILE A 258 3.66 -0.84 -17.10
C ILE A 258 2.49 -1.11 -16.14
N MET A 259 2.06 -0.08 -15.41
CA MET A 259 1.06 -0.22 -14.36
C MET A 259 -0.26 -0.79 -14.86
N ALA A 260 -0.95 -1.53 -13.98
CA ALA A 260 -2.36 -1.82 -14.20
C ALA A 260 -3.15 -0.54 -13.90
N THR A 261 -3.93 -0.10 -14.89
CA THR A 261 -4.93 0.96 -14.73
C THR A 261 -6.18 0.39 -14.06
N GLU A 262 -6.95 1.25 -13.40
CA GLU A 262 -8.23 0.89 -12.78
C GLU A 262 -8.13 -0.29 -11.78
N PRO A 263 -7.24 -0.22 -10.78
CA PRO A 263 -7.18 -1.24 -9.74
C PRO A 263 -8.49 -1.27 -8.96
N GLU A 264 -8.89 -2.46 -8.48
CA GLU A 264 -10.03 -2.54 -7.56
C GLU A 264 -9.74 -1.74 -6.28
N THR A 265 -10.70 -0.89 -5.90
CA THR A 265 -10.64 -0.08 -4.70
C THR A 265 -11.72 -0.46 -3.69
N PHE A 266 -11.42 -0.13 -2.44
CA PHE A 266 -12.32 -0.26 -1.30
C PHE A 266 -12.37 1.06 -0.54
N GLN A 267 -13.47 1.30 0.15
CA GLN A 267 -13.63 2.47 1.01
C GLN A 267 -13.24 2.13 2.46
N PRO A 268 -12.62 3.08 3.20
CA PRO A 268 -12.16 2.85 4.57
C PRO A 268 -13.29 2.46 5.53
N GLU A 269 -14.50 2.93 5.27
CA GLU A 269 -15.69 2.69 6.09
C GLU A 269 -16.41 1.38 5.78
N GLU A 270 -15.98 0.62 4.77
CA GLU A 270 -16.58 -0.67 4.47
C GLU A 270 -16.39 -1.67 5.62
N LYS A 271 -17.43 -2.47 5.85
CA LYS A 271 -17.42 -3.54 6.86
C LYS A 271 -16.44 -4.63 6.44
N LEU A 272 -15.59 -5.08 7.36
CA LEU A 272 -14.60 -6.12 7.06
C LEU A 272 -15.24 -7.40 6.51
N ARG A 273 -16.42 -7.79 7.00
CA ARG A 273 -17.15 -8.96 6.50
C ARG A 273 -17.46 -8.87 4.99
N ASP A 274 -17.86 -7.69 4.53
CA ASP A 274 -18.20 -7.47 3.12
C ASP A 274 -16.94 -7.41 2.25
N VAL A 275 -15.88 -6.76 2.74
CA VAL A 275 -14.55 -6.74 2.10
C VAL A 275 -13.97 -8.16 1.97
N ARG A 276 -14.02 -8.97 3.04
CA ARG A 276 -13.61 -10.38 3.02
C ARG A 276 -14.37 -11.17 1.94
N ARG A 277 -15.70 -11.01 1.89
CA ARG A 277 -16.53 -11.71 0.89
C ARG A 277 -16.17 -11.32 -0.54
N ARG A 278 -15.95 -10.02 -0.81
CA ARG A 278 -15.55 -9.52 -2.14
C ARG A 278 -14.18 -10.03 -2.57
N THR A 279 -13.21 -10.04 -1.66
CA THR A 279 -11.79 -10.35 -1.99
C THR A 279 -11.50 -11.84 -2.20
N VAL A 280 -12.34 -12.76 -1.72
CA VAL A 280 -12.13 -14.22 -1.85
C VAL A 280 -12.03 -14.67 -3.30
N THR A 281 -12.85 -14.10 -4.18
CA THR A 281 -12.92 -14.50 -5.61
C THR A 281 -11.97 -13.70 -6.50
N MET A 282 -11.24 -12.74 -5.94
CA MET A 282 -10.40 -11.83 -6.72
C MET A 282 -9.01 -12.40 -6.97
N GLY A 283 -8.39 -11.99 -8.08
CA GLY A 283 -7.01 -12.34 -8.41
C GLY A 283 -5.95 -11.67 -7.52
N PRO A 284 -5.96 -10.33 -7.34
CA PRO A 284 -4.93 -9.60 -6.60
C PRO A 284 -4.78 -10.01 -5.13
N ALA A 285 -3.56 -10.03 -4.62
CA ALA A 285 -3.27 -10.33 -3.21
C ALA A 285 -3.32 -9.09 -2.30
N VAL A 286 -3.10 -7.91 -2.88
CA VAL A 286 -3.08 -6.59 -2.25
C VAL A 286 -4.08 -5.71 -2.97
N PHE A 287 -4.82 -4.90 -2.21
CA PHE A 287 -5.90 -4.04 -2.69
C PHE A 287 -5.69 -2.61 -2.19
N MET A 288 -6.26 -1.66 -2.93
CA MET A 288 -6.13 -0.24 -2.64
C MET A 288 -7.35 0.26 -1.87
N VAL A 289 -7.12 1.18 -0.94
CA VAL A 289 -8.18 1.86 -0.20
C VAL A 289 -8.16 3.33 -0.59
N THR A 290 -9.28 3.80 -1.12
CA THR A 290 -9.44 5.20 -1.52
C THR A 290 -10.54 5.88 -0.69
N ASP A 291 -10.50 7.20 -0.59
CA ASP A 291 -11.64 7.99 -0.11
C ASP A 291 -12.69 8.22 -1.22
N ASP A 292 -13.70 9.03 -0.92
CA ASP A 292 -14.77 9.40 -1.86
C ASP A 292 -14.26 10.26 -3.04
N ASP A 293 -13.12 10.94 -2.89
CA ASP A 293 -12.48 11.78 -3.92
C ASP A 293 -11.50 11.01 -4.81
N GLY A 294 -11.35 9.70 -4.58
CA GLY A 294 -10.44 8.81 -5.29
C GLY A 294 -8.98 8.93 -4.84
N ARG A 295 -8.70 9.57 -3.71
CA ARG A 295 -7.36 9.65 -3.14
C ARG A 295 -7.00 8.38 -2.41
N LEU A 296 -5.76 7.93 -2.56
CA LEU A 296 -5.27 6.75 -1.86
C LEU A 296 -5.07 7.06 -0.37
N VAL A 297 -5.81 6.36 0.48
CA VAL A 297 -5.73 6.49 1.95
C VAL A 297 -5.09 5.27 2.64
N GLY A 298 -4.97 4.16 1.92
CA GLY A 298 -4.33 2.97 2.46
C GLY A 298 -4.25 1.82 1.48
N ILE A 299 -3.65 0.72 1.93
CA ILE A 299 -3.64 -0.58 1.24
C ILE A 299 -3.95 -1.68 2.24
N PHE A 300 -4.40 -2.83 1.75
CA PHE A 300 -4.48 -4.04 2.59
C PHE A 300 -4.24 -5.29 1.75
N SER A 301 -3.70 -6.32 2.38
CA SER A 301 -3.64 -7.66 1.84
C SER A 301 -4.77 -8.52 2.40
N ARG A 302 -5.06 -9.65 1.73
CA ARG A 302 -6.00 -10.64 2.29
C ARG A 302 -5.58 -11.12 3.69
N ARG A 303 -4.27 -11.16 3.98
CA ARG A 303 -3.76 -11.57 5.29
C ARG A 303 -4.12 -10.57 6.39
N ASP A 304 -4.13 -9.28 6.09
CA ASP A 304 -4.43 -8.22 7.06
C ASP A 304 -5.87 -8.28 7.53
N ILE A 305 -6.79 -8.63 6.62
CA ILE A 305 -8.20 -8.75 6.94
C ILE A 305 -8.60 -10.11 7.50
N LEU A 306 -7.76 -11.15 7.51
CA LEU A 306 -8.14 -12.49 8.00
C LEU A 306 -8.15 -12.61 9.54
N ARG A 307 -7.48 -11.72 10.26
CA ARG A 307 -7.37 -11.80 11.72
C ARG A 307 -8.71 -11.48 12.41
N PRO A 308 -9.10 -12.18 13.50
CA PRO A 308 -10.31 -11.87 14.26
C PRO A 308 -10.29 -10.42 14.77
N GLY A 309 -11.46 -9.82 14.99
CA GLY A 309 -11.64 -8.41 15.34
C GLY A 309 -10.77 -7.95 16.52
N ASP A 310 -10.27 -6.71 16.48
CA ASP A 310 -9.45 -6.16 17.58
C ASP A 310 -10.29 -5.55 18.69
N THR A 311 -11.58 -5.35 18.46
CA THR A 311 -12.50 -4.80 19.45
C THR A 311 -12.87 -5.87 20.46
N ARG A 312 -12.39 -5.72 21.69
CA ARG A 312 -12.77 -6.58 22.81
C ARG A 312 -13.94 -5.96 23.55
N ILE A 313 -14.97 -6.76 23.81
CA ILE A 313 -16.15 -6.30 24.53
C ILE A 313 -16.51 -7.23 25.70
N ILE A 314 -17.08 -6.63 26.73
CA ILE A 314 -17.71 -7.31 27.85
C ILE A 314 -19.18 -6.89 27.85
N LEU A 315 -20.07 -7.86 27.98
CA LEU A 315 -21.50 -7.61 28.11
C LEU A 315 -21.88 -7.68 29.58
N VAL A 316 -22.58 -6.66 30.07
CA VAL A 316 -23.19 -6.67 31.41
C VAL A 316 -24.70 -6.58 31.27
N ASP A 317 -25.43 -7.12 32.23
CA ASP A 317 -26.89 -7.01 32.32
C ASP A 317 -27.69 -7.74 31.23
N HIS A 318 -27.01 -8.38 30.29
CA HIS A 318 -27.65 -9.20 29.27
C HIS A 318 -26.64 -10.17 28.66
N ASN A 319 -27.18 -11.22 28.05
CA ASN A 319 -26.43 -12.18 27.25
C ASN A 319 -27.06 -12.42 25.86
N GLU A 320 -28.01 -11.58 25.44
CA GLU A 320 -28.68 -11.71 24.14
C GLU A 320 -28.06 -10.75 23.10
N LEU A 321 -27.50 -11.27 21.99
CA LEU A 321 -26.89 -10.45 20.93
C LEU A 321 -27.85 -9.43 20.31
N SER A 322 -29.16 -9.70 20.30
CA SER A 322 -30.20 -8.78 19.82
C SER A 322 -30.29 -7.50 20.67
N GLN A 323 -29.86 -7.57 21.93
CA GLN A 323 -29.79 -6.45 22.88
C GLN A 323 -28.39 -5.85 22.97
N ALA A 324 -27.38 -6.40 22.29
CA ALA A 324 -26.02 -5.89 22.35
C ALA A 324 -25.81 -4.66 21.46
N VAL A 325 -24.65 -4.02 21.60
CA VAL A 325 -24.18 -2.99 20.66
C VAL A 325 -24.11 -3.56 19.24
N PRO A 326 -24.58 -2.84 18.20
CA PRO A 326 -24.46 -3.28 16.81
C PRO A 326 -23.03 -3.69 16.45
N GLY A 327 -22.87 -4.87 15.82
CA GLY A 327 -21.57 -5.43 15.47
C GLY A 327 -20.92 -6.28 16.58
N ALA A 328 -21.58 -6.47 17.73
CA ALA A 328 -21.10 -7.33 18.81
C ALA A 328 -20.84 -8.77 18.35
N GLU A 329 -21.57 -9.26 17.36
CA GLU A 329 -21.38 -10.59 16.78
C GLU A 329 -20.06 -10.74 15.99
N GLU A 330 -19.43 -9.62 15.61
CA GLU A 330 -18.13 -9.57 14.93
C GLU A 330 -16.99 -9.11 15.86
N ALA A 331 -17.32 -8.77 17.12
CA ALA A 331 -16.37 -8.37 18.14
C ALA A 331 -15.89 -9.57 18.98
N ASP A 332 -14.75 -9.40 19.66
CA ASP A 332 -14.23 -10.38 20.62
C ASP A 332 -14.96 -10.20 21.96
N ILE A 333 -16.09 -10.89 22.14
CA ILE A 333 -16.78 -10.96 23.43
C ILE A 333 -15.94 -11.81 24.36
N VAL A 334 -15.40 -11.21 25.43
CA VAL A 334 -14.46 -11.88 26.33
C VAL A 334 -15.07 -12.25 27.67
N GLU A 335 -16.10 -11.52 28.10
CA GLU A 335 -16.83 -11.80 29.34
C GLU A 335 -18.30 -11.40 29.26
N VAL A 336 -19.12 -12.07 30.05
CA VAL A 336 -20.52 -11.74 30.28
C VAL A 336 -20.82 -11.77 31.79
N VAL A 337 -21.41 -10.70 32.30
CA VAL A 337 -21.90 -10.61 33.70
C VAL A 337 -23.38 -10.29 33.68
N ASP A 338 -24.22 -11.23 34.07
CA ASP A 338 -25.67 -11.10 33.88
C ASP A 338 -26.44 -11.74 35.04
N HIS A 339 -27.70 -11.38 35.19
CA HIS A 339 -28.63 -11.97 36.15
C HIS A 339 -29.92 -12.48 35.48
N HIS A 340 -30.08 -12.22 34.18
CA HIS A 340 -31.19 -12.74 33.39
C HIS A 340 -31.01 -14.23 33.07
N ARG A 341 -32.08 -14.81 32.51
CA ARG A 341 -32.01 -16.17 31.95
C ARG A 341 -30.93 -16.28 30.87
N LEU A 342 -30.42 -17.48 30.67
CA LEU A 342 -29.45 -17.76 29.61
C LEU A 342 -30.14 -17.70 28.24
N GLY A 343 -29.59 -16.89 27.33
CA GLY A 343 -29.94 -16.78 25.92
C GLY A 343 -29.02 -17.62 25.01
N ASP A 344 -29.09 -17.39 23.69
CA ASP A 344 -28.33 -18.12 22.65
C ASP A 344 -27.06 -17.34 22.22
N LEU A 345 -26.21 -16.98 23.19
CA LEU A 345 -24.90 -16.41 22.89
C LEU A 345 -23.92 -17.50 22.47
N ARG A 346 -23.25 -17.30 21.34
CA ARG A 346 -22.18 -18.18 20.85
C ARG A 346 -20.91 -17.39 20.64
N THR A 347 -19.83 -17.82 21.28
CA THR A 347 -18.49 -17.23 21.13
C THR A 347 -17.55 -18.20 20.43
N GLN A 348 -16.52 -17.67 19.77
CA GLN A 348 -15.51 -18.49 19.09
C GLN A 348 -14.55 -19.15 20.08
N GLU A 349 -14.23 -18.45 21.17
CA GLU A 349 -13.35 -18.90 22.24
C GLU A 349 -14.13 -19.00 23.57
N PRO A 350 -13.66 -19.78 24.56
CA PRO A 350 -14.22 -19.78 25.91
C PRO A 350 -14.13 -18.40 26.57
N ILE A 351 -15.19 -17.99 27.24
CA ILE A 351 -15.30 -16.68 27.91
C ILE A 351 -15.59 -16.84 29.40
N LEU A 352 -15.27 -15.81 30.19
CA LEU A 352 -15.81 -15.73 31.56
C LEU A 352 -17.30 -15.43 31.47
N PHE A 353 -18.13 -16.33 32.00
CA PHE A 353 -19.57 -16.14 32.05
C PHE A 353 -20.04 -16.21 33.51
N LEU A 354 -20.37 -15.06 34.10
CA LEU A 354 -20.85 -14.96 35.46
C LEU A 354 -22.36 -14.67 35.45
N ASN A 355 -23.15 -15.66 35.84
CA ASN A 355 -24.60 -15.51 35.95
C ASN A 355 -25.10 -15.91 37.34
N ARG A 356 -25.85 -15.01 37.99
CA ARG A 356 -26.37 -15.22 39.34
C ARG A 356 -27.83 -14.79 39.42
N PRO A 357 -28.70 -15.55 40.12
CA PRO A 357 -30.12 -15.24 40.23
C PRO A 357 -30.37 -14.14 41.27
N VAL A 358 -29.85 -12.93 41.02
CA VAL A 358 -30.04 -11.73 41.84
C VAL A 358 -30.92 -10.71 41.12
N GLY A 359 -31.34 -9.66 41.81
CA GLY A 359 -32.24 -8.64 41.25
C GLY A 359 -31.57 -7.59 40.36
N SER A 360 -30.23 -7.55 40.34
CA SER A 360 -29.48 -6.56 39.56
C SER A 360 -28.04 -7.00 39.33
N THR A 361 -27.51 -6.68 38.14
CA THR A 361 -26.10 -6.91 37.78
C THR A 361 -25.14 -6.14 38.70
N CYS A 362 -25.52 -4.94 39.16
CA CYS A 362 -24.74 -4.19 40.16
C CYS A 362 -24.52 -4.99 41.46
N THR A 363 -25.44 -5.87 41.84
CA THR A 363 -25.27 -6.73 43.03
C THR A 363 -24.14 -7.75 42.80
N ILE A 364 -24.07 -8.31 41.59
CA ILE A 364 -22.99 -9.21 41.21
C ILE A 364 -21.65 -8.48 41.27
N VAL A 365 -21.59 -7.28 40.69
CA VAL A 365 -20.37 -6.46 40.68
C VAL A 365 -19.94 -6.06 42.09
N ALA A 366 -20.89 -5.68 42.96
CA ALA A 366 -20.60 -5.31 44.35
C ALA A 366 -19.99 -6.47 45.15
N ASP A 367 -20.43 -7.71 44.92
CA ASP A 367 -19.88 -8.90 45.58
C ASP A 367 -18.48 -9.28 45.07
N LEU A 368 -18.03 -8.71 43.94
CA LEU A 368 -16.70 -8.94 43.39
C LEU A 368 -15.63 -8.00 43.98
N TYR A 369 -16.02 -6.84 44.49
CA TYR A 369 -15.14 -5.91 45.21
C TYR A 369 -14.68 -6.48 46.54
#